data_AF-A0AAE4TH16-F1
#
_entry.id   AF-A0AAE4TH16-F1
#
_cell.length_a   1.000
_cell.length_b   1.000
_cell.length_c   1.000
_cell.angle_alpha   90.00
_cell.angle_beta   90.00
_cell.angle_gamma   90.00
#
_symmetry.space_group_name_H-M   'P 1'
#
loop_
_entity.id
_entity.type
_entity.pdbx_description
1 polymer ?
#
loop_
_entity_poly.entity_id
_entity_poly.type
_entity_poly.pdbx_seq_one_letter_code
_entity_poly.pdbx_strand_id
1 'polypeptide(L)'
;MREYDGIEVRYRRPDADLAKSLQVLENLLGFAPEPQQLDFDLSFWAGGAGVLDKLAISCNITPEQWQTLKQKLDLYSPEEMVARDDCREDFIWLVADDEECCDILATSAQFINDNKAAFQETCLESHAIYFSYMSDVNGWTAVWELGGRINYAYFCQG
;
A
#
# COMPACT_ATOMS: atom_id res chain seq x y z
N MET A 1 17.76 -0.88 23.98
CA MET A 1 17.59 -1.90 22.93
C MET A 1 16.67 -2.97 23.51
N ARG A 2 15.41 -3.05 23.07
CA ARG A 2 14.50 -4.14 23.48
C ARG A 2 14.78 -5.33 22.59
N GLU A 3 14.87 -6.52 23.18
CA GLU A 3 15.07 -7.77 22.47
C GLU A 3 13.87 -8.03 21.55
N TYR A 4 14.18 -8.43 20.32
CA TYR A 4 13.21 -8.85 19.31
C TYR A 4 12.62 -10.19 19.76
N ASP A 5 11.29 -10.29 19.90
CA ASP A 5 10.65 -11.55 20.33
C ASP A 5 10.41 -12.52 19.16
N GLY A 6 10.56 -12.04 17.91
CA GLY A 6 10.43 -12.84 16.70
C GLY A 6 9.00 -13.26 16.37
N ILE A 7 7.99 -12.62 16.97
CA ILE A 7 6.60 -13.05 16.83
C ILE A 7 5.91 -12.26 15.72
N GLU A 8 5.59 -12.94 14.61
CA GLU A 8 4.69 -12.46 13.55
C GLU A 8 3.24 -12.52 14.05
N VAL A 9 2.56 -11.38 14.06
CA VAL A 9 1.11 -11.31 14.21
C VAL A 9 0.52 -11.09 12.83
N ARG A 10 -0.25 -12.06 12.34
CA ARG A 10 -0.86 -12.00 11.00
C ARG A 10 -2.37 -12.09 11.09
N TYR A 11 -3.04 -11.13 10.45
CA TYR A 11 -4.49 -11.10 10.29
C TYR A 11 -4.81 -11.34 8.82
N ARG A 12 -5.52 -12.44 8.52
CA ARG A 12 -5.90 -12.81 7.15
C ARG A 12 -7.28 -13.45 7.18
N ARG A 13 -8.07 -13.27 6.13
CA ARG A 13 -9.33 -14.01 6.00
C ARG A 13 -9.14 -15.51 5.75
N PRO A 14 -9.95 -16.38 6.38
CA PRO A 14 -10.91 -16.07 7.46
C PRO A 14 -10.19 -15.78 8.80
N ASP A 15 -10.57 -14.67 9.43
CA ASP A 15 -9.95 -14.18 10.67
C ASP A 15 -10.85 -14.48 11.88
N ALA A 16 -10.25 -14.92 12.99
CA ALA A 16 -10.96 -15.22 14.22
C ALA A 16 -11.41 -13.96 14.98
N ASP A 17 -10.73 -12.82 14.78
CA ASP A 17 -11.07 -11.52 15.40
C ASP A 17 -11.25 -10.43 14.33
N LEU A 18 -12.26 -10.63 13.49
CA LEU A 18 -12.61 -9.69 12.41
C LEU A 18 -12.87 -8.26 12.93
N ALA A 19 -13.37 -8.09 14.15
CA ALA A 19 -13.66 -6.78 14.72
C ALA A 19 -12.39 -5.95 14.92
N LYS A 20 -11.34 -6.57 15.46
CA LYS A 20 -10.03 -5.91 15.62
C LYS A 20 -9.39 -5.58 14.28
N SER A 21 -9.46 -6.50 13.32
CA SER A 21 -8.93 -6.28 11.97
C SER A 21 -9.64 -5.11 11.26
N LEU A 22 -10.97 -5.02 11.38
CA LEU A 22 -11.73 -3.88 10.84
C LEU A 22 -11.34 -2.55 11.46
N GLN A 23 -11.08 -2.50 12.78
CA GLN A 23 -10.63 -1.28 13.45
C GLN A 23 -9.25 -0.83 12.92
N VAL A 24 -8.33 -1.77 12.71
CA VAL A 24 -7.01 -1.47 12.12
C VAL A 24 -7.17 -0.94 10.69
N LEU A 25 -8.00 -1.60 9.87
CA LEU A 25 -8.25 -1.20 8.50
C LEU A 25 -8.89 0.19 8.42
N GLU A 26 -9.86 0.51 9.28
CA GLU A 26 -10.46 1.85 9.36
C GLU A 26 -9.43 2.92 9.73
N ASN A 27 -8.56 2.61 10.69
CA ASN A 27 -7.48 3.51 11.09
C ASN A 27 -6.45 3.71 9.97
N LEU A 28 -6.21 2.72 9.12
CA LEU A 28 -5.30 2.84 7.97
C LEU A 28 -5.96 3.63 6.82
N LEU A 29 -7.14 3.20 6.39
CA LEU A 29 -7.83 3.74 5.21
C LEU A 29 -8.52 5.09 5.47
N GLY A 30 -8.87 5.39 6.72
CA GLY A 30 -9.67 6.57 7.07
C GLY A 30 -11.17 6.38 6.90
N PHE A 31 -11.61 5.16 6.58
CA PHE A 31 -13.01 4.77 6.50
C PHE A 31 -13.16 3.28 6.80
N ALA A 32 -14.33 2.87 7.27
CA ALA A 32 -14.65 1.46 7.50
C ALA A 32 -15.02 0.75 6.18
N PRO A 33 -14.22 -0.22 5.70
CA PRO A 33 -14.56 -0.98 4.49
C PRO A 33 -15.71 -1.95 4.74
N GLU A 34 -16.50 -2.26 3.70
CA GLU A 34 -17.58 -3.23 3.80
C GLU A 34 -17.03 -4.66 3.99
N PRO A 35 -17.36 -5.36 5.10
CA PRO A 35 -16.72 -6.64 5.42
C PRO A 35 -16.96 -7.72 4.37
N GLN A 36 -18.09 -7.71 3.65
CA GLN A 36 -18.42 -8.78 2.70
C GLN A 36 -17.57 -8.74 1.43
N GLN A 37 -16.98 -7.58 1.11
CA GLN A 37 -16.22 -7.35 -0.12
C GLN A 37 -14.77 -6.92 0.18
N LEU A 38 -14.29 -7.28 1.36
CA LEU A 38 -12.98 -6.93 1.89
C LEU A 38 -12.10 -8.18 1.96
N ASP A 39 -10.95 -8.11 1.29
CA ASP A 39 -9.85 -9.06 1.40
C ASP A 39 -8.63 -8.35 1.98
N PHE A 40 -7.96 -8.99 2.93
CA PHE A 40 -6.76 -8.43 3.54
C PHE A 40 -5.79 -9.51 4.00
N ASP A 41 -4.53 -9.10 4.07
CA ASP A 41 -3.43 -9.81 4.69
C ASP A 41 -2.54 -8.77 5.37
N LEU A 42 -2.59 -8.73 6.70
CA LEU A 42 -1.89 -7.75 7.51
C LEU A 42 -0.85 -8.48 8.36
N SER A 43 0.43 -8.31 8.04
CA SER A 43 1.54 -8.96 8.73
C SER A 43 2.32 -7.91 9.55
N PHE A 44 2.37 -8.12 10.86
CA PHE A 44 3.01 -7.23 11.84
C PHE A 44 4.12 -7.99 12.57
N TRP A 45 5.31 -7.39 12.72
CA TRP A 45 6.40 -7.99 13.49
C TRP A 45 6.73 -7.13 14.70
N ALA A 46 6.75 -7.75 15.89
CA ALA A 46 6.89 -7.04 17.15
C ALA A 46 8.38 -6.80 17.51
N GLY A 47 8.86 -5.59 17.23
CA GLY A 47 10.18 -5.08 17.66
C GLY A 47 10.09 -3.79 18.47
N GLY A 48 9.22 -3.72 19.49
CA GLY A 48 9.27 -2.67 20.52
C GLY A 48 8.64 -1.29 20.21
N ALA A 49 8.15 -1.01 19.01
CA ALA A 49 7.42 0.24 18.72
C ALA A 49 6.24 0.15 17.71
N GLY A 50 5.87 -1.05 17.24
CA GLY A 50 4.76 -1.22 16.28
C GLY A 50 5.18 -1.01 14.82
N VAL A 51 6.06 -1.88 14.32
CA VAL A 51 6.60 -1.80 12.96
C VAL A 51 5.78 -2.72 12.05
N LEU A 52 5.27 -2.16 10.95
CA LEU A 52 4.42 -2.85 9.98
C LEU A 52 5.33 -3.38 8.86
N ASP A 53 5.27 -4.68 8.54
CA ASP A 53 6.26 -5.23 7.58
C ASP A 53 5.65 -5.52 6.20
N LYS A 54 4.38 -5.94 6.12
CA LYS A 54 3.68 -6.02 4.83
C LYS A 54 2.17 -6.02 5.03
N LEU A 55 1.48 -5.10 4.39
CA LEU A 55 0.02 -5.04 4.40
C LEU A 55 -0.50 -5.11 2.96
N ALA A 56 -1.55 -5.89 2.76
CA ALA A 56 -2.30 -5.93 1.51
C ALA A 56 -3.79 -5.85 1.83
N ILE A 57 -4.50 -4.95 1.16
CA ILE A 57 -5.94 -4.75 1.32
C ILE A 57 -6.55 -4.63 -0.08
N SER A 58 -7.74 -5.19 -0.26
CA SER A 58 -8.58 -5.01 -1.45
C SER A 58 -10.02 -4.83 -1.01
N CYS A 59 -10.64 -3.71 -1.37
CA CYS A 59 -12.02 -3.40 -0.97
C CYS A 59 -12.70 -2.43 -1.94
N ASN A 60 -14.03 -2.41 -1.90
CA ASN A 60 -14.81 -1.44 -2.67
C ASN A 60 -14.71 -0.06 -2.04
N ILE A 61 -14.79 0.97 -2.89
CA ILE A 61 -14.67 2.35 -2.46
C ILE A 61 -15.73 3.23 -3.13
N THR A 62 -16.24 4.21 -2.38
CA THR A 62 -17.05 5.30 -2.94
C THR A 62 -16.17 6.47 -3.36
N PRO A 63 -16.63 7.38 -4.24
CA PRO A 63 -15.88 8.59 -4.60
C PRO A 63 -15.49 9.44 -3.38
N GLU A 64 -16.32 9.48 -2.34
CA GLU A 64 -16.06 10.23 -1.10
C GLU A 64 -14.95 9.57 -0.27
N GLN A 65 -15.04 8.25 -0.07
CA GLN A 65 -13.99 7.48 0.62
C GLN A 65 -12.65 7.57 -0.11
N TRP A 66 -12.68 7.61 -1.44
CA TRP A 66 -11.48 7.77 -2.25
C TRP A 66 -10.77 9.11 -1.99
N GLN A 67 -11.53 10.21 -1.88
CA GLN A 67 -10.95 11.50 -1.52
C GLN A 67 -10.36 11.49 -0.10
N THR A 68 -11.06 10.88 0.86
CA THR A 68 -10.54 10.71 2.22
C THR A 68 -9.23 9.94 2.25
N LEU A 69 -9.16 8.83 1.51
CA LEU A 69 -7.97 8.00 1.42
C LEU A 69 -6.79 8.76 0.82
N LYS A 70 -7.01 9.45 -0.31
CA LYS A 70 -6.00 10.27 -0.98
C LYS A 70 -5.40 11.32 -0.06
N GLN A 71 -6.24 12.04 0.67
CA GLN A 71 -5.79 13.08 1.61
C GLN A 71 -5.05 12.49 2.80
N LYS A 72 -5.56 11.38 3.36
CA LYS A 72 -4.99 10.75 4.54
C LYS A 72 -3.61 10.16 4.30
N LEU A 73 -3.41 9.56 3.13
CA LEU A 73 -2.16 8.89 2.76
C LEU A 73 -1.22 9.79 1.94
N ASP A 74 -1.64 11.03 1.65
CA ASP A 74 -0.90 11.99 0.83
C ASP A 74 -0.43 11.35 -0.50
N LEU A 75 -1.42 10.93 -1.30
CA LEU A 75 -1.23 10.11 -2.50
C LEU A 75 -1.01 10.93 -3.77
N TYR A 76 0.03 10.59 -4.52
CA TYR A 76 0.42 11.20 -5.80
C TYR A 76 0.55 10.14 -6.89
N SER A 77 0.21 10.49 -8.13
CA SER A 77 0.48 9.62 -9.29
C SER A 77 1.98 9.47 -9.52
N PRO A 78 2.44 8.43 -10.24
CA PRO A 78 3.86 8.29 -10.60
C PRO A 78 4.41 9.51 -11.35
N GLU A 79 3.60 10.12 -12.22
CA GLU A 79 3.97 11.34 -12.96
C GLU A 79 4.12 12.53 -12.01
N GLU A 80 3.22 12.67 -11.03
CA GLU A 80 3.29 13.71 -10.01
C GLU A 80 4.53 13.54 -9.11
N MET A 81 4.87 12.32 -8.72
CA MET A 81 6.09 12.02 -7.94
C MET A 81 7.36 12.40 -8.71
N VAL A 82 7.44 12.07 -10.00
CA VAL A 82 8.63 12.41 -10.83
C VAL A 82 8.72 13.91 -11.14
N ALA A 83 7.60 14.63 -11.14
CA ALA A 83 7.59 16.08 -11.35
C ALA A 83 8.11 16.88 -10.13
N ARG A 84 8.36 16.21 -9.00
CA ARG A 84 8.75 16.84 -7.74
C ARG A 84 10.22 16.64 -7.41
N ASP A 85 10.97 17.72 -7.31
CA ASP A 85 12.41 17.65 -7.04
C ASP A 85 12.76 17.08 -5.65
N ASP A 86 11.83 17.12 -4.69
CA ASP A 86 12.07 16.70 -3.30
C ASP A 86 11.98 15.17 -3.09
N CYS A 87 11.24 14.44 -3.93
CA CYS A 87 11.08 12.99 -3.81
C CYS A 87 11.35 12.20 -5.11
N ARG A 88 11.64 12.87 -6.22
CA ARG A 88 11.83 12.23 -7.53
C ARG A 88 12.91 11.14 -7.53
N GLU A 89 14.09 11.44 -6.99
CA GLU A 89 15.23 10.49 -7.03
C GLU A 89 14.91 9.23 -6.23
N ASP A 90 14.38 9.39 -5.01
CA ASP A 90 13.97 8.28 -4.15
C ASP A 90 12.85 7.44 -4.78
N PHE A 91 11.88 8.10 -5.42
CA PHE A 91 10.78 7.41 -6.10
C PHE A 91 11.23 6.62 -7.33
N ILE A 92 12.10 7.21 -8.17
CA ILE A 92 12.66 6.50 -9.33
C ILE A 92 13.49 5.32 -8.85
N TRP A 93 14.31 5.49 -7.81
CA TRP A 93 15.09 4.40 -7.25
C TRP A 93 14.19 3.27 -6.72
N LEU A 94 13.09 3.61 -6.04
CA LEU A 94 12.10 2.64 -5.58
C LEU A 94 11.54 1.76 -6.70
N VAL A 95 11.09 2.37 -7.80
CA VAL A 95 10.35 1.62 -8.84
C VAL A 95 11.27 1.03 -9.91
N ALA A 96 12.43 1.62 -10.16
CA ALA A 96 13.34 1.27 -11.26
C ALA A 96 14.68 0.68 -10.81
N ASP A 97 14.97 0.59 -9.50
CA ASP A 97 16.23 0.06 -8.95
C ASP A 97 17.50 0.65 -9.60
N ASP A 98 17.52 1.98 -9.78
CA ASP A 98 18.63 2.74 -10.38
C ASP A 98 18.84 2.49 -11.91
N GLU A 99 17.87 1.85 -12.57
CA GLU A 99 17.84 1.73 -14.04
C GLU A 99 17.24 2.97 -14.73
N GLU A 100 17.56 3.15 -16.02
CA GLU A 100 17.03 4.25 -16.83
C GLU A 100 15.51 4.09 -17.02
N CYS A 101 14.73 4.83 -16.24
CA CYS A 101 13.27 4.79 -16.30
C CYS A 101 12.74 5.59 -17.50
N CYS A 102 12.47 4.90 -18.61
CA CYS A 102 11.89 5.49 -19.81
C CYS A 102 10.37 5.68 -19.72
N ASP A 103 9.66 4.80 -19.00
CA ASP A 103 8.21 4.86 -18.80
C ASP A 103 7.87 4.63 -17.32
N ILE A 104 7.60 5.72 -16.60
CA ILE A 104 7.36 5.66 -15.15
C ILE A 104 6.07 4.91 -14.79
N LEU A 105 5.05 4.95 -15.65
CA LEU A 105 3.79 4.26 -15.38
C LEU A 105 3.96 2.75 -15.53
N ALA A 106 4.63 2.32 -16.61
CA ALA A 106 4.93 0.91 -16.84
C ALA A 106 5.80 0.34 -15.71
N THR A 107 6.87 1.05 -15.35
CA THR A 107 7.77 0.65 -14.27
C THR A 107 7.04 0.59 -12.92
N SER A 108 6.19 1.57 -12.61
CA SER A 108 5.38 1.57 -11.39
C SER A 108 4.37 0.41 -11.33
N ALA A 109 3.70 0.12 -12.44
CA ALA A 109 2.76 -1.00 -12.53
C ALA A 109 3.49 -2.34 -12.34
N GLN A 110 4.67 -2.49 -12.94
CA GLN A 110 5.52 -3.68 -12.78
C GLN A 110 5.97 -3.85 -11.33
N PHE A 111 6.49 -2.78 -10.70
CA PHE A 111 6.85 -2.77 -9.29
C PHE A 111 5.70 -3.23 -8.39
N ILE A 112 4.48 -2.73 -8.63
CA ILE A 112 3.28 -3.15 -7.88
C ILE A 112 3.00 -4.63 -8.11
N ASN A 113 3.07 -5.11 -9.35
CA ASN A 113 2.79 -6.51 -9.67
C ASN A 113 3.78 -7.49 -9.04
N ASP A 114 5.04 -7.10 -8.88
CA ASP A 114 6.06 -7.91 -8.22
C ASP A 114 5.88 -7.96 -6.71
N ASN A 115 5.24 -6.94 -6.12
CA ASN A 115 5.12 -6.81 -4.67
C ASN A 115 3.72 -7.08 -4.10
N LYS A 116 2.66 -7.02 -4.91
CA LYS A 116 1.27 -7.21 -4.48
C LYS A 116 1.01 -8.60 -3.92
N ALA A 117 -0.07 -8.73 -3.15
CA ALA A 117 -0.56 -10.04 -2.73
C ALA A 117 -1.26 -10.78 -3.88
N ALA A 118 -1.29 -12.11 -3.82
CA ALA A 118 -1.89 -12.95 -4.87
C ALA A 118 -3.39 -12.71 -5.09
N PHE A 119 -4.12 -12.25 -4.05
CA PHE A 119 -5.55 -11.95 -4.15
C PHE A 119 -5.84 -10.57 -4.76
N GLN A 120 -4.83 -9.70 -4.84
CA GLN A 120 -4.98 -8.37 -5.43
C GLN A 120 -4.90 -8.47 -6.95
N GLU A 121 -5.72 -7.67 -7.62
CA GLU A 121 -5.79 -7.65 -9.08
C GLU A 121 -4.48 -7.13 -9.69
N THR A 122 -4.15 -7.60 -10.89
CA THR A 122 -3.00 -7.11 -11.66
C THR A 122 -3.13 -5.61 -11.88
N CYS A 123 -2.05 -4.89 -11.58
CA CYS A 123 -1.94 -3.47 -11.88
C CYS A 123 -1.56 -3.31 -13.35
N LEU A 124 -2.31 -2.48 -14.09
CA LEU A 124 -2.04 -2.13 -15.48
C LEU A 124 -1.74 -0.63 -15.55
N GLU A 125 -0.96 -0.22 -16.54
CA GLU A 125 -0.65 1.19 -16.81
C GLU A 125 -1.89 2.06 -17.02
N SER A 126 -3.00 1.47 -17.48
CA SER A 126 -4.28 2.15 -17.66
C SER A 126 -5.06 2.38 -16.36
N HIS A 127 -4.62 1.81 -15.23
CA HIS A 127 -5.26 1.99 -13.94
C HIS A 127 -4.83 3.30 -13.30
N ALA A 128 -5.63 3.79 -12.36
CA ALA A 128 -5.25 4.94 -11.55
C ALA A 128 -4.29 4.47 -10.45
N ILE A 129 -2.99 4.71 -10.64
CA ILE A 129 -1.91 4.30 -9.74
C ILE A 129 -1.47 5.48 -8.88
N TYR A 130 -1.21 5.23 -7.60
CA TYR A 130 -0.75 6.23 -6.65
C TYR A 130 0.26 5.67 -5.66
N PHE A 131 1.16 6.53 -5.21
CA PHE A 131 2.10 6.27 -4.13
C PHE A 131 1.99 7.35 -3.06
N SER A 132 2.30 7.01 -1.80
CA SER A 132 2.41 8.02 -0.75
C SER A 132 3.70 8.83 -0.91
N TYR A 133 3.66 10.13 -0.59
CA TYR A 133 4.79 11.06 -0.70
C TYR A 133 6.11 10.54 -0.11
N MET A 134 6.05 9.84 1.03
CA MET A 134 7.24 9.32 1.72
C MET A 134 7.67 7.93 1.24
N SER A 135 7.25 7.49 0.05
CA SER A 135 7.59 6.16 -0.46
C SER A 135 9.01 6.12 -1.00
N ASP A 136 9.84 5.27 -0.42
CA ASP A 136 11.22 4.98 -0.84
C ASP A 136 11.51 3.47 -0.74
N VAL A 137 12.76 3.08 -1.02
CA VAL A 137 13.22 1.68 -0.98
C VAL A 137 13.08 1.01 0.41
N ASN A 138 13.05 1.79 1.49
CA ASN A 138 12.94 1.29 2.87
C ASN A 138 11.48 1.29 3.36
N GLY A 139 10.57 2.01 2.71
CA GLY A 139 9.16 1.98 3.07
C GLY A 139 8.30 2.66 2.03
N TRP A 140 7.24 1.98 1.60
CA TRP A 140 6.38 2.49 0.53
C TRP A 140 4.93 2.12 0.75
N THR A 141 4.06 2.95 0.18
CA THR A 141 2.62 2.69 0.06
C THR A 141 2.23 2.85 -1.40
N ALA A 142 1.61 1.82 -1.98
CA ALA A 142 1.05 1.86 -3.31
C ALA A 142 -0.46 1.61 -3.26
N VAL A 143 -1.22 2.38 -4.03
CA VAL A 143 -2.66 2.25 -4.17
C VAL A 143 -3.03 2.28 -5.63
N TRP A 144 -3.83 1.32 -6.09
CA TRP A 144 -4.38 1.35 -7.44
C TRP A 144 -5.87 1.04 -7.44
N GLU A 145 -6.59 1.70 -8.34
CA GLU A 145 -8.04 1.61 -8.46
C GLU A 145 -8.45 0.95 -9.78
N LEU A 146 -9.44 0.06 -9.70
CA LEU A 146 -10.11 -0.54 -10.84
C LEU A 146 -11.61 -0.73 -10.53
N GLY A 147 -12.46 -0.07 -11.31
CA GLY A 147 -13.90 -0.37 -11.35
C GLY A 147 -14.64 -0.14 -10.03
N GLY A 148 -14.22 0.86 -9.24
CA GLY A 148 -14.78 1.15 -7.92
C GLY A 148 -14.20 0.29 -6.79
N ARG A 149 -13.12 -0.44 -7.07
CA ARG A 149 -12.38 -1.23 -6.09
C ARG A 149 -10.95 -0.70 -5.99
N ILE A 150 -10.47 -0.55 -4.77
CA ILE A 150 -9.08 -0.21 -4.52
C ILE A 150 -8.30 -1.43 -4.08
N ASN A 151 -7.02 -1.42 -4.42
CA ASN A 151 -6.03 -2.28 -3.83
C ASN A 151 -4.99 -1.38 -3.16
N TYR A 152 -4.64 -1.71 -1.93
CA TYR A 152 -3.65 -1.02 -1.13
C TYR A 152 -2.55 -2.02 -0.77
N ALA A 153 -1.30 -1.64 -1.01
CA ALA A 153 -0.13 -2.40 -0.62
C ALA A 153 0.82 -1.49 0.14
N TYR A 154 1.36 -2.01 1.24
CA TYR A 154 2.32 -1.32 2.07
C TYR A 154 3.44 -2.26 2.46
N PHE A 155 4.63 -1.70 2.54
CA PHE A 155 5.83 -2.34 3.02
C PHE A 155 6.66 -1.34 3.81
N CYS A 156 7.32 -1.79 4.87
CA CYS A 156 8.37 -1.04 5.54
C CYS A 156 9.43 -2.00 6.07
N GLN A 157 10.67 -1.65 5.79
CA GLN A 157 11.85 -2.28 6.31
C GLN A 157 12.14 -1.66 7.68
N GLY A 158 11.83 -2.42 8.74
CA GLY A 158 12.04 -2.03 10.13
C GLY A 158 13.49 -1.85 10.55
#